data_AF-A0A2K4IQU2-F1
#
_entry.id   AF-A0A2K4IQU2-F1
#
_cell.length_a   1.000
_cell.length_b   1.000
_cell.length_c   1.000
_cell.angle_alpha   90.00
_cell.angle_beta   90.00
_cell.angle_gamma   90.00
#
_symmetry.space_group_name_H-M   'P 1'
#
loop_
_entity.id
_entity.type
_entity.pdbx_description
1 polymer ?
#
loop_
_entity_poly.entity_id
_entity_poly.type
_entity_poly.pdbx_seq_one_letter_code
_entity_poly.pdbx_strand_id
1 'polypeptide(L)'
;MATPDKKQGETSDQHATTQVKGTLAQDYVTVVGASYMSLYEKVRGQKGNKMRFINQGIRQLTKYPAGTPNFSVQRVFLVFKNDYPDNLLAALKDVVENQHGAQYREMDSISGVVDFIATRQRRGREIKQLDFFSHGVVGSIELGYELDKNDSYRLRDAQAQMFKPEAFAYGAKIYSYACRTGLGIDADFKVNEGEDPHYERSLAQILANSTQTTVWAFPRRSNYDTTYGTSAERESVPGIRKQASSDAQAMEAYRSQKTAYQRKLAAHRKQANDPTAQIPGEQAPQAPKPTITDEQRDLMAHDDSRAFYEKKVGFPLDALGAHRDVRSGNTPDGVPKQLCAYKPI
;
A
#
# COMPACT_ATOMS: atom_id res chain seq x y z
N MET A 1 -44.28 4.24 39.63
CA MET A 1 -43.27 4.86 38.75
C MET A 1 -43.76 4.66 37.32
N ALA A 2 -43.99 5.74 36.59
CA ALA A 2 -44.51 5.68 35.22
C ALA A 2 -43.41 5.25 34.25
N THR A 3 -43.74 4.32 33.36
CA THR A 3 -42.89 3.85 32.26
C THR A 3 -42.67 4.98 31.25
N PRO A 4 -41.46 5.22 30.71
CA PRO A 4 -41.25 6.29 29.74
C PRO A 4 -41.82 5.88 28.38
N ASP A 5 -42.62 6.76 27.77
CA ASP A 5 -43.07 6.63 26.39
C ASP A 5 -41.88 6.62 25.43
N LYS A 6 -41.74 5.53 24.66
CA LYS A 6 -40.88 5.51 23.48
C LYS A 6 -41.53 6.39 22.43
N LYS A 7 -40.99 7.61 22.23
CA LYS A 7 -41.22 8.36 20.99
C LYS A 7 -40.62 7.59 19.83
N GLN A 8 -41.45 6.83 19.14
CA GLN A 8 -41.17 6.31 17.81
C GLN A 8 -41.13 7.52 16.88
N GLY A 9 -39.94 7.88 16.39
CA GLY A 9 -39.82 8.90 15.36
C GLY A 9 -40.45 8.36 14.07
N GLU A 10 -41.55 8.97 13.63
CA GLU A 10 -42.12 8.72 12.32
C GLU A 10 -41.19 9.34 11.26
N THR A 11 -40.70 8.52 10.33
CA THR A 11 -40.05 8.99 9.11
C THR A 11 -41.14 9.48 8.16
N SER A 12 -41.19 10.78 7.90
CA SER A 12 -42.08 11.36 6.88
C SER A 12 -41.54 11.12 5.47
N ASP A 13 -42.43 11.20 4.47
CA ASP A 13 -42.14 11.08 3.02
C ASP A 13 -41.13 12.12 2.47
N GLN A 14 -40.61 13.01 3.32
CA GLN A 14 -39.60 14.02 2.98
C GLN A 14 -38.15 13.50 3.11
N HIS A 15 -37.94 12.28 3.61
CA HIS A 15 -36.65 11.63 3.61
C HIS A 15 -36.71 10.36 2.77
N ALA A 16 -36.62 10.50 1.45
CA ALA A 16 -36.47 9.37 0.56
C ALA A 16 -35.23 8.56 0.96
N THR A 17 -35.44 7.44 1.65
CA THR A 17 -34.38 6.45 1.87
C THR A 17 -34.13 5.74 0.55
N THR A 18 -33.02 6.08 -0.11
CA THR A 18 -32.53 5.30 -1.25
C THR A 18 -32.07 3.94 -0.74
N GLN A 19 -32.89 2.92 -0.97
CA GLN A 19 -32.51 1.52 -0.79
C GLN A 19 -31.44 1.19 -1.85
N VAL A 20 -30.17 1.37 -1.49
CA VAL A 20 -29.05 0.91 -2.32
C VAL A 20 -28.88 -0.58 -2.06
N LYS A 21 -29.04 -1.40 -3.10
CA LYS A 21 -28.87 -2.85 -3.04
C LYS A 21 -27.39 -3.19 -2.91
N GLY A 22 -26.82 -3.01 -1.71
CA GLY A 22 -25.42 -3.33 -1.45
C GLY A 22 -25.19 -4.83 -1.56
N THR A 23 -24.30 -5.25 -2.45
CA THR A 23 -23.79 -6.61 -2.43
C THR A 23 -22.86 -6.78 -1.22
N LEU A 24 -22.98 -7.90 -0.50
CA LEU A 24 -22.12 -8.19 0.66
C LEU A 24 -20.66 -8.47 0.25
N ALA A 25 -20.40 -8.71 -1.03
CA ALA A 25 -19.09 -9.09 -1.54
C ALA A 25 -18.33 -7.87 -2.09
N GLN A 26 -17.22 -7.54 -1.42
CA GLN A 26 -16.44 -6.34 -1.67
C GLN A 26 -15.02 -6.66 -2.13
N ASP A 27 -14.54 -5.87 -3.10
CA ASP A 27 -13.19 -5.93 -3.64
C ASP A 27 -12.41 -4.67 -3.23
N TYR A 28 -11.17 -4.90 -2.80
CA TYR A 28 -10.14 -3.88 -2.58
C TYR A 28 -9.05 -4.10 -3.62
N VAL A 29 -8.91 -3.17 -4.54
CA VAL A 29 -8.17 -3.38 -5.79
C VAL A 29 -6.97 -2.44 -5.83
N THR A 30 -5.78 -2.98 -6.08
CA THR A 30 -4.60 -2.19 -6.40
C THR A 30 -4.23 -2.42 -7.86
N VAL A 31 -3.88 -1.35 -8.56
CA VAL A 31 -3.45 -1.36 -9.96
C VAL A 31 -2.06 -0.74 -10.04
N VAL A 32 -1.09 -1.50 -10.51
CA VAL A 32 0.30 -1.05 -10.64
C VAL A 32 0.70 -0.98 -12.10
N GLY A 33 1.27 0.15 -12.48
CA GLY A 33 1.81 0.38 -13.82
C GLY A 33 3.13 -0.35 -14.05
N ALA A 34 3.41 -0.65 -15.31
CA ALA A 34 4.73 -1.03 -15.76
C ALA A 34 5.66 0.18 -15.67
N SER A 35 6.89 -0.06 -15.22
CA SER A 35 7.96 0.94 -15.20
C SER A 35 9.06 0.52 -16.15
N TYR A 36 9.50 1.43 -17.00
CA TYR A 36 10.74 1.28 -17.73
C TYR A 36 11.92 1.68 -16.83
N MET A 37 13.13 1.22 -17.21
CA MET A 37 14.38 1.81 -16.73
C MET A 37 15.01 2.54 -17.91
N SER A 38 15.26 3.84 -17.77
CA SER A 38 16.04 4.60 -18.74
C SER A 38 17.45 4.00 -18.91
N LEU A 39 18.10 4.29 -20.04
CA LEU A 39 19.48 3.84 -20.30
C LEU A 39 20.42 4.25 -19.16
N TYR A 40 20.22 5.46 -18.62
CA TYR A 40 20.99 5.99 -17.50
C TYR A 40 20.75 5.22 -16.20
N GLU A 41 19.50 4.85 -15.89
CA GLU A 41 19.17 4.03 -14.73
C GLU A 41 19.70 2.60 -14.86
N LYS A 42 19.71 2.04 -16.08
CA LYS A 42 20.32 0.74 -16.38
C LYS A 42 21.83 0.77 -16.11
N VAL A 43 22.53 1.81 -16.57
CA VAL A 43 23.98 1.99 -16.34
C VAL A 43 24.29 2.20 -14.84
N ARG A 44 23.40 2.84 -14.09
CA ARG A 44 23.53 3.06 -12.64
C ARG A 44 23.01 1.91 -11.78
N GLY A 45 22.50 0.82 -12.37
CA GLY A 45 21.94 -0.31 -11.62
C GLY A 45 20.73 0.04 -10.76
N GLN A 46 19.97 1.10 -11.09
CA GLN A 46 18.83 1.59 -10.29
C GLN A 46 17.56 0.74 -10.47
N LYS A 47 17.70 -0.58 -10.36
CA LYS A 47 16.58 -1.53 -10.45
C LYS A 47 15.47 -1.27 -9.44
N GLY A 48 15.78 -0.59 -8.34
CA GLY A 48 14.81 -0.12 -7.36
C GLY A 48 13.72 0.80 -7.93
N ASN A 49 14.04 1.63 -8.93
CA ASN A 49 13.07 2.51 -9.57
C ASN A 49 12.01 1.71 -10.34
N LYS A 50 12.42 0.61 -10.97
CA LYS A 50 11.51 -0.28 -11.71
C LYS A 50 10.48 -0.97 -10.81
N MET A 51 10.82 -1.15 -9.54
CA MET A 51 10.00 -1.86 -8.55
C MET A 51 9.09 -0.94 -7.72
N ARG A 52 9.22 0.40 -7.84
CA ARG A 52 8.51 1.33 -6.94
C ARG A 52 6.99 1.15 -6.95
N PHE A 53 6.38 0.96 -8.13
CA PHE A 53 4.94 0.79 -8.25
C PHE A 53 4.48 -0.56 -7.70
N ILE A 54 5.18 -1.64 -8.04
CA ILE A 54 4.90 -2.98 -7.52
C ILE A 54 5.00 -2.99 -5.99
N ASN A 55 6.08 -2.47 -5.42
CA ASN A 55 6.29 -2.46 -3.97
C ASN A 55 5.26 -1.58 -3.26
N GLN A 56 4.86 -0.44 -3.84
CA GLN A 56 3.74 0.35 -3.30
C GLN A 56 2.40 -0.40 -3.38
N GLY A 57 2.14 -1.14 -4.46
CA GLY A 57 0.96 -2.01 -4.56
C GLY A 57 0.94 -3.10 -3.49
N ILE A 58 2.09 -3.74 -3.22
CA ILE A 58 2.18 -4.79 -2.18
C ILE A 58 1.91 -4.18 -0.81
N ARG A 59 2.50 -3.01 -0.54
CA ARG A 59 2.19 -2.24 0.66
C ARG A 59 0.69 -1.94 0.77
N GLN A 60 0.03 -1.60 -0.33
CA GLN A 60 -1.39 -1.30 -0.29
C GLN A 60 -2.23 -2.51 0.13
N LEU A 61 -1.81 -3.74 -0.21
CA LEU A 61 -2.47 -4.96 0.27
C LEU A 61 -2.46 -5.08 1.81
N THR A 62 -1.40 -4.61 2.49
CA THR A 62 -1.32 -4.65 3.97
C THR A 62 -2.24 -3.64 4.64
N LYS A 63 -2.63 -2.58 3.92
CA LYS A 63 -3.58 -1.55 4.39
C LYS A 63 -5.04 -1.92 4.17
N TYR A 64 -5.32 -2.79 3.20
CA TYR A 64 -6.67 -3.29 2.98
C TYR A 64 -7.11 -4.23 4.11
N PRO A 65 -8.43 -4.35 4.39
CA PRO A 65 -8.92 -5.40 5.27
C PRO A 65 -8.49 -6.77 4.77
N ALA A 66 -8.24 -7.70 5.70
CA ALA A 66 -7.89 -9.07 5.35
C ALA A 66 -8.98 -9.71 4.49
N GLY A 67 -8.56 -10.48 3.48
CA GLY A 67 -9.49 -11.29 2.71
C GLY A 67 -10.19 -12.30 3.61
N THR A 68 -11.48 -12.52 3.37
CA THR A 68 -12.27 -13.50 4.13
C THR A 68 -12.31 -14.84 3.41
N PRO A 69 -12.30 -16.00 4.11
CA PRO A 69 -12.38 -17.32 3.48
C PRO A 69 -13.61 -17.54 2.59
N ASN A 70 -14.73 -16.89 2.90
CA ASN A 70 -15.97 -16.94 2.11
C ASN A 70 -16.00 -15.91 0.96
N PHE A 71 -14.89 -15.21 0.71
CA PHE A 71 -14.75 -14.18 -0.33
C PHE A 71 -15.71 -12.99 -0.24
N SER A 72 -16.33 -12.74 0.92
CA SER A 72 -17.09 -11.52 1.18
C SER A 72 -16.19 -10.27 1.13
N VAL A 73 -14.92 -10.41 1.49
CA VAL A 73 -13.87 -9.42 1.23
C VAL A 73 -12.76 -10.09 0.41
N GLN A 74 -12.39 -9.47 -0.72
CA GLN A 74 -11.25 -9.87 -1.53
C GLN A 74 -10.28 -8.71 -1.72
N ARG A 75 -8.99 -9.03 -1.68
CA ARG A 75 -7.92 -8.16 -2.16
C ARG A 75 -7.55 -8.58 -3.58
N VAL A 76 -7.33 -7.63 -4.47
CA VAL A 76 -6.98 -7.90 -5.87
C VAL A 76 -5.81 -7.02 -6.28
N PHE A 77 -4.82 -7.62 -6.94
CA PHE A 77 -3.63 -6.97 -7.45
C PHE A 77 -3.59 -7.10 -8.97
N LEU A 78 -3.71 -5.98 -9.67
CA LEU A 78 -3.63 -5.89 -11.13
C LEU A 78 -2.28 -5.28 -11.50
N VAL A 79 -1.49 -5.95 -12.34
CA VAL A 79 -0.18 -5.46 -12.79
C VAL A 79 -0.11 -5.38 -14.29
N PHE A 80 0.28 -4.22 -14.82
CA PHE A 80 0.66 -4.11 -16.22
C PHE A 80 2.02 -4.77 -16.43
N LYS A 81 2.05 -5.82 -17.25
CA LYS A 81 3.17 -6.78 -17.27
C LYS A 81 4.35 -6.38 -18.15
N ASN A 82 4.16 -5.43 -19.07
CA ASN A 82 5.17 -5.11 -20.07
C ASN A 82 6.52 -4.74 -19.46
N ASP A 83 7.61 -5.16 -20.11
CA ASP A 83 9.01 -4.96 -19.68
C ASP A 83 9.37 -5.62 -18.31
N TYR A 84 8.46 -6.33 -17.63
CA TYR A 84 8.80 -7.17 -16.49
C TYR A 84 9.10 -8.61 -16.94
N PRO A 85 10.21 -9.22 -16.50
CA PRO A 85 10.54 -10.59 -16.88
C PRO A 85 9.68 -11.60 -16.12
N ASP A 86 9.42 -12.76 -16.74
CA ASP A 86 8.51 -13.79 -16.21
C ASP A 86 8.91 -14.30 -14.83
N ASN A 87 10.21 -14.41 -14.54
CA ASN A 87 10.70 -14.83 -13.22
C ASN A 87 10.33 -13.84 -12.11
N LEU A 88 10.32 -12.53 -12.42
CA LEU A 88 9.85 -11.50 -11.50
C LEU A 88 8.34 -11.56 -11.33
N LEU A 89 7.57 -11.70 -12.42
CA LEU A 89 6.11 -11.80 -12.36
C LEU A 89 5.66 -13.04 -11.58
N ALA A 90 6.35 -14.18 -11.74
CA ALA A 90 6.11 -15.38 -10.96
C ALA A 90 6.39 -15.18 -9.46
N ALA A 91 7.49 -14.50 -9.11
CA ALA A 91 7.80 -14.17 -7.72
C ALA A 91 6.80 -13.17 -7.12
N LEU A 92 6.36 -12.18 -7.90
CA LEU A 92 5.33 -11.23 -7.49
C LEU A 92 4.00 -11.96 -7.25
N LYS A 93 3.59 -12.86 -8.14
CA LYS A 93 2.39 -13.67 -7.97
C LYS A 93 2.44 -14.49 -6.68
N ASP A 94 3.56 -15.15 -6.40
CA ASP A 94 3.76 -15.90 -5.14
C ASP A 94 3.62 -15.00 -3.91
N VAL A 95 4.25 -13.81 -3.91
CA VAL A 95 4.08 -12.84 -2.83
C VAL A 95 2.61 -12.44 -2.66
N VAL A 96 1.94 -12.05 -3.74
CA VAL A 96 0.55 -11.55 -3.71
C VAL A 96 -0.43 -12.63 -3.25
N GLU A 97 -0.34 -13.84 -3.80
CA GLU A 97 -1.29 -14.92 -3.54
C GLU A 97 -0.99 -15.64 -2.22
N ASN A 98 0.27 -16.03 -1.98
CA ASN A 98 0.61 -16.90 -0.86
C ASN A 98 0.98 -16.14 0.41
N GLN A 99 1.54 -14.93 0.31
CA GLN A 99 1.94 -14.15 1.49
C GLN A 99 0.90 -13.10 1.87
N HIS A 100 0.16 -12.55 0.90
CA HIS A 100 -0.85 -11.50 1.15
C HIS A 100 -2.31 -11.96 0.98
N GLY A 101 -2.53 -13.19 0.50
CA GLY A 101 -3.88 -13.74 0.33
C GLY A 101 -4.74 -12.97 -0.66
N ALA A 102 -4.13 -12.34 -1.67
CA ALA A 102 -4.80 -11.52 -2.68
C ALA A 102 -4.85 -12.23 -4.04
N GLN A 103 -5.84 -11.89 -4.88
CA GLN A 103 -5.86 -12.37 -6.27
C GLN A 103 -4.85 -11.60 -7.11
N TYR A 104 -4.02 -12.30 -7.88
CA TYR A 104 -3.09 -11.71 -8.83
C TYR A 104 -3.64 -11.77 -10.27
N ARG A 105 -3.52 -10.66 -11.02
CA ARG A 105 -3.84 -10.65 -12.46
C ARG A 105 -2.90 -9.73 -13.23
N GLU A 106 -2.44 -10.24 -14.36
CA GLU A 106 -1.67 -9.45 -15.32
C GLU A 106 -2.59 -8.74 -16.30
N MET A 107 -2.24 -7.50 -16.62
CA MET A 107 -2.90 -6.63 -17.57
C MET A 107 -1.97 -6.38 -18.75
N ASP A 108 -2.57 -6.40 -19.94
CA ASP A 108 -1.87 -6.11 -21.19
C ASP A 108 -2.55 -5.03 -22.03
N SER A 109 -3.52 -4.33 -21.43
CA SER A 109 -4.19 -3.16 -21.99
C SER A 109 -5.04 -2.48 -20.92
N ILE A 110 -5.38 -1.22 -21.14
CA ILE A 110 -6.34 -0.51 -20.30
C ILE A 110 -7.75 -1.10 -20.41
N SER A 111 -8.11 -1.70 -21.55
CA SER A 111 -9.38 -2.40 -21.70
C SER A 111 -9.51 -3.55 -20.71
N GLY A 112 -8.41 -4.24 -20.35
CA GLY A 112 -8.43 -5.26 -19.31
C GLY A 112 -8.86 -4.73 -17.93
N VAL A 113 -8.52 -3.49 -17.60
CA VAL A 113 -8.96 -2.84 -16.35
C VAL A 113 -10.44 -2.44 -16.45
N VAL A 114 -10.87 -1.86 -17.57
CA VAL A 114 -12.28 -1.53 -17.83
C VAL A 114 -13.15 -2.79 -17.71
N ASP A 115 -12.73 -3.87 -18.35
CA ASP A 115 -13.43 -5.17 -18.32
C ASP A 115 -13.42 -5.79 -16.92
N PHE A 116 -12.32 -5.67 -16.19
CA PHE A 116 -12.23 -6.12 -14.80
C PHE A 116 -13.29 -5.44 -13.92
N ILE A 117 -13.42 -4.12 -14.04
CA ILE A 117 -14.38 -3.29 -13.28
C ILE A 117 -15.81 -3.65 -13.70
N ALA A 118 -16.11 -3.67 -15.00
CA ALA A 118 -17.43 -4.02 -15.51
C ALA A 118 -17.87 -5.44 -15.09
N THR A 119 -16.92 -6.36 -14.91
CA THR A 119 -17.21 -7.73 -14.48
C THR A 119 -17.59 -7.83 -13.00
N ARG A 120 -17.24 -6.86 -12.14
CA ARG A 120 -17.60 -6.88 -10.71
C ARG A 120 -19.11 -6.91 -10.55
N GLN A 121 -19.80 -6.00 -11.23
CA GLN A 121 -21.26 -5.95 -11.28
C GLN A 121 -21.88 -7.29 -11.71
N ARG A 122 -21.37 -7.88 -12.81
CA ARG A 122 -21.86 -9.17 -13.34
C ARG A 122 -21.70 -10.33 -12.35
N ARG A 123 -20.72 -10.24 -11.45
CA ARG A 123 -20.44 -11.26 -10.43
C ARG A 123 -21.10 -10.95 -9.07
N GLY A 124 -21.93 -9.92 -8.99
CA GLY A 124 -22.56 -9.49 -7.74
C GLY A 124 -21.52 -9.05 -6.71
N ARG A 125 -20.46 -8.36 -7.16
CA ARG A 125 -19.40 -7.79 -6.32
C ARG A 125 -19.27 -6.30 -6.58
N GLU A 126 -18.84 -5.57 -5.57
CA GLU A 126 -18.58 -4.14 -5.64
C GLU A 126 -17.15 -3.81 -5.26
N ILE A 127 -16.59 -2.76 -5.86
CA ILE A 127 -15.29 -2.21 -5.48
C ILE A 127 -15.50 -1.25 -4.32
N LYS A 128 -14.91 -1.56 -3.16
CA LYS A 128 -14.92 -0.65 -2.01
C LYS A 128 -13.76 0.33 -2.06
N GLN A 129 -12.62 -0.08 -2.62
CA GLN A 129 -11.47 0.78 -2.81
C GLN A 129 -10.64 0.37 -4.04
N LEU A 130 -10.17 1.36 -4.80
CA LEU A 130 -9.32 1.20 -5.99
C LEU A 130 -8.12 2.15 -5.93
N ASP A 131 -6.90 1.64 -5.91
CA ASP A 131 -5.67 2.42 -5.80
C ASP A 131 -4.79 2.25 -7.04
N PHE A 132 -4.35 3.36 -7.65
CA PHE A 132 -3.45 3.36 -8.80
C PHE A 132 -2.04 3.83 -8.41
N PHE A 133 -1.03 3.01 -8.72
CA PHE A 133 0.39 3.34 -8.56
C PHE A 133 1.09 3.32 -9.92
N SER A 134 1.40 4.49 -10.46
CA SER A 134 2.01 4.62 -11.79
C SER A 134 2.60 6.00 -12.01
N HIS A 135 3.13 6.21 -13.22
CA HIS A 135 3.33 7.54 -13.76
C HIS A 135 1.98 8.22 -14.07
N GLY A 136 2.04 9.54 -14.26
CA GLY A 136 0.90 10.32 -14.72
C GLY A 136 1.35 11.59 -15.43
N VAL A 137 0.48 12.08 -16.29
CA VAL A 137 0.54 13.44 -16.82
C VAL A 137 -0.85 14.05 -16.67
N VAL A 138 -0.97 15.34 -16.98
CA VAL A 138 -2.28 16.00 -16.94
C VAL A 138 -3.23 15.27 -17.90
N GLY A 139 -4.42 14.92 -17.40
CA GLY A 139 -5.43 14.21 -18.19
C GLY A 139 -5.24 12.69 -18.31
N SER A 140 -4.18 12.08 -17.75
CA SER A 140 -3.99 10.62 -17.86
C SER A 140 -3.25 9.96 -16.69
N ILE A 141 -3.67 8.73 -16.38
CA ILE A 141 -2.90 7.77 -15.59
C ILE A 141 -2.12 6.89 -16.57
N GLU A 142 -0.79 6.91 -16.45
CA GLU A 142 0.14 6.29 -17.40
C GLU A 142 0.68 4.97 -16.86
N LEU A 143 0.01 3.86 -17.16
CA LEU A 143 0.38 2.53 -16.64
C LEU A 143 1.48 1.83 -17.47
N GLY A 144 1.99 2.51 -18.51
CA GLY A 144 3.11 2.06 -19.35
C GLY A 144 3.92 3.23 -19.91
N TYR A 145 4.12 4.28 -19.11
CA TYR A 145 4.80 5.50 -19.54
C TYR A 145 6.16 5.21 -20.18
N GLU A 146 6.41 5.80 -21.36
CA GLU A 146 7.63 5.60 -22.17
C GLU A 146 7.95 4.14 -22.59
N LEU A 147 6.98 3.23 -22.47
CA LEU A 147 7.05 1.90 -23.07
C LEU A 147 6.44 1.90 -24.48
N ASP A 148 6.78 0.89 -25.27
CA ASP A 148 6.18 0.62 -26.60
C ASP A 148 4.65 0.47 -26.54
N LYS A 149 4.12 -0.04 -25.42
CA LYS A 149 2.68 -0.19 -25.18
C LYS A 149 2.01 1.02 -24.50
N ASN A 150 2.69 2.15 -24.37
CA ASN A 150 2.21 3.31 -23.59
C ASN A 150 0.75 3.70 -23.89
N ASP A 151 0.37 3.83 -25.15
CA ASP A 151 -0.98 4.24 -25.56
C ASP A 151 -2.03 3.21 -25.15
N SER A 152 -1.73 1.92 -25.32
CA SER A 152 -2.64 0.84 -24.92
C SER A 152 -2.77 0.71 -23.39
N TYR A 153 -1.83 1.25 -22.62
CA TYR A 153 -1.79 1.18 -21.15
C TYR A 153 -2.29 2.48 -20.50
N ARG A 154 -2.72 3.46 -21.29
CA ARG A 154 -3.09 4.77 -20.77
C ARG A 154 -4.58 4.84 -20.44
N LEU A 155 -4.89 5.29 -19.23
CA LEU A 155 -6.25 5.64 -18.81
C LEU A 155 -6.47 7.13 -19.03
N ARG A 156 -7.29 7.48 -20.03
CA ARG A 156 -7.75 8.84 -20.32
C ARG A 156 -9.23 8.99 -19.98
N ASP A 157 -9.77 10.17 -20.27
CA ASP A 157 -11.18 10.53 -20.18
C ASP A 157 -12.13 9.45 -20.73
N ALA A 158 -11.91 8.97 -21.96
CA ALA A 158 -12.78 8.00 -22.62
C ALA A 158 -12.88 6.68 -21.84
N GLN A 159 -11.76 6.15 -21.33
CA GLN A 159 -11.77 4.92 -20.54
C GLN A 159 -12.27 5.16 -19.11
N ALA A 160 -12.00 6.34 -18.53
CA ALA A 160 -12.55 6.71 -17.22
C ALA A 160 -14.08 6.78 -17.26
N GLN A 161 -14.66 7.30 -18.34
CA GLN A 161 -16.11 7.34 -18.56
C GLN A 161 -16.74 5.96 -18.77
N MET A 162 -15.95 4.93 -19.08
CA MET A 162 -16.43 3.55 -19.15
C MET A 162 -16.54 2.87 -17.78
N PHE A 163 -16.01 3.47 -16.70
CA PHE A 163 -16.11 2.90 -15.36
C PHE A 163 -17.53 3.11 -14.84
N LYS A 164 -18.30 2.01 -14.81
CA LYS A 164 -19.71 2.02 -14.41
C LYS A 164 -19.86 2.26 -12.91
N PRO A 165 -20.72 3.20 -12.46
CA PRO A 165 -20.90 3.48 -11.05
C PRO A 165 -21.43 2.26 -10.27
N GLU A 166 -22.20 1.37 -10.91
CA GLU A 166 -22.74 0.16 -10.29
C GLU A 166 -21.67 -0.89 -9.94
N ALA A 167 -20.43 -0.72 -10.42
CA ALA A 167 -19.31 -1.55 -10.02
C ALA A 167 -18.70 -1.12 -8.67
N PHE A 168 -19.10 0.04 -8.13
CA PHE A 168 -18.54 0.62 -6.91
C PHE A 168 -19.54 0.60 -5.76
N ALA A 169 -19.06 0.26 -4.57
CA ALA A 169 -19.88 0.23 -3.37
C ALA A 169 -20.28 1.65 -2.94
N TYR A 170 -21.36 1.78 -2.19
CA TYR A 170 -21.67 3.05 -1.53
C TYR A 170 -20.50 3.52 -0.65
N GLY A 171 -20.08 4.78 -0.83
CA GLY A 171 -18.92 5.34 -0.14
C GLY A 171 -17.60 4.63 -0.49
N ALA A 172 -17.49 4.07 -1.70
CA ALA A 172 -16.24 3.57 -2.24
C ALA A 172 -15.19 4.69 -2.30
N LYS A 173 -13.94 4.30 -2.56
CA LYS A 173 -12.83 5.25 -2.68
C LYS A 173 -11.92 4.92 -3.84
N ILE A 174 -11.47 5.95 -4.56
CA ILE A 174 -10.44 5.79 -5.59
C ILE A 174 -9.24 6.65 -5.20
N TYR A 175 -8.05 6.06 -5.14
CA TYR A 175 -6.81 6.80 -4.91
C TYR A 175 -5.95 6.74 -6.16
N SER A 176 -5.57 7.91 -6.69
CA SER A 176 -4.55 8.00 -7.73
C SER A 176 -3.27 8.57 -7.15
N TYR A 177 -2.24 7.74 -7.10
CA TYR A 177 -0.87 8.16 -6.81
C TYR A 177 -0.09 8.43 -8.10
N ALA A 178 -0.77 8.54 -9.25
CA ALA A 178 -0.16 9.03 -10.47
C ALA A 178 0.00 10.55 -10.44
N CYS A 179 1.07 11.03 -11.07
CA CYS A 179 1.40 12.46 -11.10
C CYS A 179 0.26 13.27 -11.75
N ARG A 180 -0.15 14.37 -11.12
CA ARG A 180 -1.02 15.40 -11.69
C ARG A 180 -2.39 14.91 -12.16
N THR A 181 -2.85 13.75 -11.69
CA THR A 181 -4.21 13.26 -12.01
C THR A 181 -5.29 14.24 -11.54
N GLY A 182 -5.02 14.98 -10.47
CA GLY A 182 -5.91 16.00 -9.94
C GLY A 182 -5.81 17.38 -10.60
N LEU A 183 -4.97 17.56 -11.62
CA LEU A 183 -4.79 18.85 -12.30
C LEU A 183 -5.49 18.82 -13.67
N GLY A 184 -6.17 19.91 -14.05
CA GLY A 184 -6.84 20.02 -15.35
C GLY A 184 -6.19 20.98 -16.33
N ILE A 185 -5.16 21.73 -15.91
CA ILE A 185 -4.31 22.53 -16.79
C ILE A 185 -2.96 21.88 -17.03
N ASP A 186 -2.42 22.11 -18.21
CA ASP A 186 -1.07 21.70 -18.54
C ASP A 186 -0.05 22.64 -17.88
N ALA A 187 0.39 22.28 -16.67
CA ALA A 187 1.40 23.00 -15.93
C ALA A 187 2.50 22.05 -15.45
N ASP A 188 3.71 22.23 -15.99
CA ASP A 188 4.85 21.38 -15.68
C ASP A 188 5.57 21.78 -14.38
N PHE A 189 5.78 23.08 -14.19
CA PHE A 189 6.63 23.62 -13.11
C PHE A 189 5.86 24.47 -12.09
N LYS A 190 4.87 25.24 -12.54
CA LYS A 190 4.12 26.17 -11.69
C LYS A 190 2.76 26.46 -12.29
N VAL A 191 1.75 26.58 -11.43
CA VAL A 191 0.49 27.28 -11.70
C VAL A 191 0.62 28.66 -11.09
N ASN A 192 0.40 29.71 -11.88
CA ASN A 192 0.62 31.08 -11.44
C ASN A 192 -0.44 31.53 -10.43
N GLU A 193 -0.10 32.55 -9.64
CA GLU A 193 -1.09 33.17 -8.75
C GLU A 193 -2.22 33.78 -9.60
N GLY A 194 -3.47 33.43 -9.28
CA GLY A 194 -4.65 33.84 -10.03
C GLY A 194 -4.95 32.99 -11.28
N GLU A 195 -4.11 32.03 -11.64
CA GLU A 195 -4.39 31.06 -12.71
C GLU A 195 -5.29 29.93 -12.18
N ASP A 196 -6.37 29.63 -12.89
CA ASP A 196 -7.30 28.56 -12.54
C ASP A 196 -6.67 27.18 -12.82
N PRO A 197 -6.48 26.29 -11.82
CA PRO A 197 -5.96 24.94 -12.02
C PRO A 197 -6.87 24.00 -12.83
N HIS A 198 -8.09 24.46 -13.15
CA HIS A 198 -9.14 23.71 -13.85
C HIS A 198 -9.41 22.32 -13.23
N TYR A 199 -9.51 22.26 -11.90
CA TYR A 199 -9.74 21.00 -11.17
C TYR A 199 -10.97 20.23 -11.66
N GLU A 200 -12.00 20.94 -12.11
CA GLU A 200 -13.22 20.40 -12.70
C GLU A 200 -13.00 19.63 -14.00
N ARG A 201 -11.90 19.90 -14.71
CA ARG A 201 -11.49 19.21 -15.96
C ARG A 201 -10.47 18.11 -15.72
N SER A 202 -9.98 17.95 -14.49
CA SER A 202 -8.98 16.95 -14.16
C SER A 202 -9.52 15.53 -14.38
N LEU A 203 -8.62 14.59 -14.69
CA LEU A 203 -9.01 13.18 -14.80
C LEU A 203 -9.59 12.65 -13.49
N ALA A 204 -9.12 13.16 -12.34
CA ALA A 204 -9.69 12.83 -11.04
C ALA A 204 -11.18 13.22 -10.95
N GLN A 205 -11.56 14.40 -11.45
CA GLN A 205 -12.96 14.82 -11.46
C GLN A 205 -13.79 13.99 -12.44
N ILE A 206 -13.26 13.67 -13.62
CA ILE A 206 -13.93 12.80 -14.59
C ILE A 206 -14.21 11.43 -13.98
N LEU A 207 -13.20 10.81 -13.35
CA LEU A 207 -13.36 9.54 -12.63
C LEU A 207 -14.41 9.66 -11.52
N ALA A 208 -14.39 10.73 -10.73
CA ALA A 208 -15.35 10.92 -9.64
C ALA A 208 -16.80 10.97 -10.17
N ASN A 209 -17.03 11.73 -11.24
CA ASN A 209 -18.33 11.85 -11.87
C ASN A 209 -18.79 10.53 -12.49
N SER A 210 -17.92 9.83 -13.22
CA SER A 210 -18.28 8.57 -13.89
C SER A 210 -18.58 7.45 -12.90
N THR A 211 -17.80 7.36 -11.82
CA THR A 211 -17.91 6.27 -10.83
C THR A 211 -18.85 6.59 -9.67
N GLN A 212 -19.36 7.83 -9.59
CA GLN A 212 -20.14 8.33 -8.45
C GLN A 212 -19.42 8.08 -7.10
N THR A 213 -18.09 8.15 -7.14
CA THR A 213 -17.18 7.82 -6.03
C THR A 213 -16.23 8.97 -5.78
N THR A 214 -15.81 9.19 -4.53
CA THR A 214 -14.77 10.19 -4.26
C THR A 214 -13.42 9.70 -4.75
N VAL A 215 -12.72 10.56 -5.50
CA VAL A 215 -11.34 10.31 -5.96
C VAL A 215 -10.38 11.16 -5.14
N TRP A 216 -9.29 10.58 -4.66
CA TRP A 216 -8.17 11.28 -4.04
C TRP A 216 -6.98 11.26 -4.98
N ALA A 217 -6.52 12.43 -5.39
CA ALA A 217 -5.43 12.54 -6.35
C ALA A 217 -4.51 13.71 -6.03
N PHE A 218 -3.24 13.59 -6.42
CA PHE A 218 -2.32 14.72 -6.38
C PHE A 218 -2.57 15.64 -7.59
N PRO A 219 -2.71 16.96 -7.39
CA PRO A 219 -2.57 17.93 -8.48
C PRO A 219 -1.08 18.15 -8.84
N ARG A 220 -0.16 17.65 -8.02
CA ARG A 220 1.29 17.66 -8.23
C ARG A 220 1.81 16.35 -8.80
N ARG A 221 3.07 16.35 -9.26
CA ARG A 221 3.86 15.13 -9.46
C ARG A 221 3.90 14.33 -8.16
N SER A 222 3.85 13.01 -8.30
CA SER A 222 4.03 12.08 -7.19
C SER A 222 5.51 11.85 -6.94
N ASN A 223 5.90 11.74 -5.68
CA ASN A 223 7.25 11.42 -5.25
C ASN A 223 7.28 10.00 -4.67
N TYR A 224 8.02 9.13 -5.36
CA TYR A 224 8.26 7.74 -4.99
C TYR A 224 9.69 7.50 -4.45
N ASP A 225 10.54 8.52 -4.35
CA ASP A 225 11.97 8.39 -4.03
C ASP A 225 12.23 7.84 -2.63
N THR A 226 11.26 8.02 -1.72
CA THR A 226 11.31 7.50 -0.35
C THR A 226 10.58 6.17 -0.17
N THR A 227 10.12 5.51 -1.25
CA THR A 227 9.45 4.20 -1.20
C THR A 227 10.21 3.19 -0.32
N TYR A 228 11.55 3.28 -0.33
CA TYR A 228 12.45 2.41 0.41
C TYR A 228 13.13 3.07 1.61
N GLY A 229 12.51 4.10 2.17
CA GLY A 229 13.14 5.00 3.15
C GLY A 229 13.99 6.09 2.51
N THR A 230 14.53 6.97 3.33
CA THR A 230 15.50 8.01 2.96
C THR A 230 16.89 7.40 2.76
N SER A 231 17.83 8.15 2.16
CA SER A 231 19.22 7.68 2.04
C SER A 231 19.85 7.43 3.42
N ALA A 232 19.66 8.34 4.37
CA ALA A 232 20.16 8.21 5.73
C ALA A 232 19.60 6.95 6.44
N GLU A 233 18.31 6.66 6.26
CA GLU A 233 17.70 5.43 6.78
C GLU A 233 18.38 4.19 6.21
N ARG A 234 18.50 4.10 4.88
CA ARG A 234 19.12 2.94 4.23
C ARG A 234 20.59 2.75 4.62
N GLU A 235 21.34 3.85 4.74
CA GLU A 235 22.74 3.82 5.18
C GLU A 235 22.90 3.38 6.64
N SER A 236 21.87 3.55 7.47
CA SER A 236 21.88 3.12 8.87
C SER A 236 21.70 1.60 9.08
N VAL A 237 21.17 0.88 8.08
CA VAL A 237 20.80 -0.55 8.21
C VAL A 237 21.97 -1.46 8.65
N PRO A 238 23.21 -1.33 8.15
CA PRO A 238 24.33 -2.13 8.65
C PRO A 238 24.61 -1.93 10.14
N GLY A 239 24.42 -0.71 10.65
CA GLY A 239 24.54 -0.39 12.08
C GLY A 239 23.42 -1.04 12.89
N ILE A 240 22.18 -0.93 12.41
CA ILE A 240 21.01 -1.59 13.01
C ILE A 240 21.22 -3.10 13.08
N ARG A 241 21.74 -3.73 12.02
CA ARG A 241 21.99 -5.18 11.97
C ARG A 241 23.04 -5.63 13.00
N LYS A 242 24.06 -4.81 13.25
CA LYS A 242 25.05 -5.07 14.32
C LYS A 242 24.42 -4.97 15.70
N GLN A 243 23.60 -3.95 15.94
CA GLN A 243 22.87 -3.78 17.19
C GLN A 243 21.90 -4.95 17.44
N ALA A 244 21.12 -5.35 16.42
CA ALA A 244 20.24 -6.51 16.47
C ALA A 244 20.97 -7.81 16.83
N SER A 245 22.16 -8.01 16.26
CA SER A 245 23.00 -9.17 16.58
C SER A 245 23.50 -9.14 18.02
N SER A 246 23.89 -7.97 18.53
CA SER A 246 24.28 -7.77 19.93
C SER A 246 23.11 -8.02 20.89
N ASP A 247 21.91 -7.52 20.56
CA ASP A 247 20.70 -7.75 21.34
C ASP A 247 20.37 -9.26 21.42
N ALA A 248 20.50 -9.97 20.30
CA ALA A 248 20.29 -11.41 20.25
C ALA A 248 21.29 -12.18 21.14
N GLN A 249 22.58 -11.81 21.08
CA GLN A 249 23.62 -12.40 21.93
C GLN A 249 23.36 -12.13 23.42
N ALA A 250 22.99 -10.89 23.78
CA ALA A 250 22.65 -10.53 25.15
C ALA A 250 21.45 -11.31 25.66
N MET A 251 20.41 -11.48 24.83
CA MET A 251 19.24 -12.28 25.18
C MET A 251 19.57 -13.76 25.38
N GLU A 252 20.47 -14.32 24.56
CA GLU A 252 20.89 -15.72 24.70
C GLU A 252 21.71 -15.95 25.98
N ALA A 253 22.62 -15.02 26.29
CA ALA A 253 23.35 -15.02 27.55
C ALA A 253 22.40 -14.94 28.76
N TYR A 254 21.39 -14.06 28.70
CA TYR A 254 20.36 -13.96 29.74
C TYR A 254 19.56 -15.26 29.89
N ARG A 255 19.15 -15.92 28.80
CA ARG A 255 18.44 -17.22 28.85
C ARG A 255 19.27 -18.30 29.53
N SER A 256 20.56 -18.35 29.22
CA SER A 256 21.51 -19.27 29.84
C SER A 256 21.67 -18.99 31.35
N GLN A 257 21.89 -17.73 31.72
CA GLN A 257 22.00 -17.31 33.13
C GLN A 257 20.71 -17.59 33.91
N LYS A 258 19.54 -17.30 33.33
CA LYS A 258 18.23 -17.55 33.93
C LYS A 258 18.03 -19.04 34.21
N THR A 259 18.38 -19.90 33.25
CA THR A 259 18.27 -21.36 33.40
C THR A 259 19.20 -21.86 34.52
N ALA A 260 20.45 -21.38 34.56
CA ALA A 260 21.40 -21.73 35.62
C ALA A 260 20.92 -21.26 37.00
N TYR A 261 20.42 -20.03 37.11
CA TYR A 261 19.85 -19.48 38.33
C TYR A 261 18.64 -20.31 38.81
N GLN A 262 17.72 -20.67 37.90
CA GLN A 262 16.57 -21.50 38.24
C GLN A 262 16.97 -22.89 38.77
N ARG A 263 18.02 -23.51 38.20
CA ARG A 263 18.56 -24.77 38.71
C ARG A 263 19.15 -24.63 40.11
N LYS A 264 19.96 -23.59 40.35
CA LYS A 264 20.52 -23.28 41.68
C LYS A 264 19.41 -23.03 42.70
N LEU A 265 18.41 -22.23 42.35
CA LEU A 265 17.30 -21.86 43.22
C LEU A 265 16.48 -23.10 43.62
N ALA A 266 16.20 -24.00 42.67
CA ALA A 266 15.52 -25.25 42.95
C ALA A 266 16.33 -26.16 43.90
N ALA A 267 17.64 -26.27 43.71
CA ALA A 267 18.52 -27.02 44.59
C ALA A 267 18.56 -26.43 46.01
N HIS A 268 18.66 -25.10 46.12
CA HIS A 268 18.66 -24.38 47.40
C HIS A 268 17.35 -24.58 48.17
N ARG A 269 16.20 -24.42 47.51
CA ARG A 269 14.87 -24.64 48.10
C ARG A 269 14.71 -26.07 48.62
N LYS A 270 15.24 -27.06 47.89
CA LYS A 270 15.24 -28.46 48.33
C LYS A 270 16.11 -28.67 49.57
N GLN A 271 17.29 -28.06 49.63
CA GLN A 271 18.19 -28.15 50.79
C GLN A 271 17.63 -27.44 52.03
N ALA A 272 16.99 -26.29 51.85
CA ALA A 272 16.37 -25.51 52.92
C ALA A 272 15.00 -26.06 53.39
N ASN A 273 14.44 -27.03 52.67
CA ASN A 273 13.06 -27.53 52.85
C ASN A 273 12.02 -26.39 52.88
N ASP A 274 12.26 -25.33 52.10
CA ASP A 274 11.39 -24.16 51.99
C ASP A 274 11.19 -23.82 50.50
N PRO A 275 9.97 -23.97 49.95
CA PRO A 275 9.69 -23.70 48.55
C PRO A 275 9.74 -22.20 48.20
N THR A 276 9.73 -21.31 49.20
CA THR A 276 9.75 -19.86 49.03
C THR A 276 11.14 -19.25 49.20
N ALA A 277 12.12 -20.04 49.68
CA ALA A 277 13.50 -19.59 49.88
C ALA A 277 14.09 -18.96 48.60
N GLN A 278 14.82 -17.87 48.80
CA GLN A 278 15.62 -17.18 47.78
C GLN A 278 17.08 -17.43 48.06
N ILE A 279 17.92 -17.43 47.02
CA ILE A 279 19.38 -17.58 47.22
C ILE A 279 19.90 -16.30 47.89
N PRO A 280 20.51 -16.38 49.10
CA PRO A 280 21.02 -15.21 49.79
C PRO A 280 22.10 -14.50 48.96
N GLY A 281 21.97 -13.18 48.78
CA GLY A 281 22.95 -12.37 48.06
C GLY A 281 22.96 -12.53 46.53
N GLU A 282 22.16 -13.42 45.95
CA GLU A 282 22.02 -13.55 44.49
C GLU A 282 20.65 -13.06 44.02
N GLN A 283 20.63 -12.14 43.05
CA GLN A 283 19.39 -11.70 42.39
C GLN A 283 19.12 -12.50 41.12
N ALA A 284 17.84 -12.65 40.76
CA ALA A 284 17.46 -13.24 39.49
C ALA A 284 18.02 -12.41 38.32
N PRO A 285 18.57 -13.06 37.27
CA PRO A 285 19.00 -12.36 36.07
C PRO A 285 17.88 -11.49 35.50
N GLN A 286 18.24 -10.31 35.00
CA GLN A 286 17.30 -9.38 34.38
C GLN A 286 17.38 -9.49 32.86
N ALA A 287 16.23 -9.44 32.18
CA ALA A 287 16.20 -9.46 30.73
C ALA A 287 16.83 -8.17 30.18
N PRO A 288 17.76 -8.26 29.21
CA PRO A 288 18.30 -7.08 28.56
C PRO A 288 17.18 -6.36 27.78
N LYS A 289 17.26 -5.02 27.75
CA LYS A 289 16.36 -4.21 26.93
C LYS A 289 16.91 -4.15 25.50
N PRO A 290 16.08 -4.40 24.47
CA PRO A 290 16.49 -4.20 23.09
C PRO A 290 17.00 -2.78 22.86
N THR A 291 18.06 -2.65 22.08
CA THR A 291 18.67 -1.37 21.71
C THR A 291 18.11 -0.82 20.40
N ILE A 292 17.50 -1.68 19.58
CA ILE A 292 16.83 -1.28 18.34
C ILE A 292 15.32 -1.07 18.54
N THR A 293 14.79 -0.06 17.87
CA THR A 293 13.34 0.24 17.84
C THR A 293 12.58 -0.64 16.85
N ASP A 294 11.25 -0.63 16.93
CA ASP A 294 10.37 -1.35 16.00
C ASP A 294 10.52 -0.83 14.57
N GLU A 295 10.63 0.49 14.38
CA GLU A 295 10.83 1.11 13.06
C GLU A 295 12.18 0.70 12.45
N GLN A 296 13.23 0.58 13.26
CA GLN A 296 14.54 0.09 12.80
C GLN A 296 14.48 -1.41 12.43
N ARG A 297 13.73 -2.21 13.20
CA ARG A 297 13.50 -3.63 12.86
C ARG A 297 12.72 -3.78 11.55
N ASP A 298 11.69 -2.96 11.36
CA ASP A 298 10.89 -2.94 10.13
C ASP A 298 11.75 -2.53 8.92
N LEU A 299 12.52 -1.45 9.04
CA LEU A 299 13.45 -1.00 8.00
C LEU A 299 14.48 -2.08 7.62
N MET A 300 15.03 -2.78 8.62
CA MET A 300 15.95 -3.90 8.38
C MET A 300 15.26 -5.07 7.67
N ALA A 301 14.01 -5.40 8.03
CA ALA A 301 13.25 -6.47 7.38
C ALA A 301 12.95 -6.16 5.90
N HIS A 302 12.61 -4.90 5.58
CA HIS A 302 12.45 -4.41 4.21
C HIS A 302 13.77 -4.48 3.41
N ASP A 303 14.91 -4.18 4.03
CA ASP A 303 16.23 -4.33 3.41
C ASP A 303 16.55 -5.81 3.11
N ASP A 304 16.36 -6.69 4.09
CA ASP A 304 16.61 -8.13 3.96
C ASP A 304 15.71 -8.77 2.89
N SER A 305 14.43 -8.41 2.86
CA SER A 305 13.44 -8.84 1.86
C SER A 305 13.89 -8.47 0.44
N ARG A 306 14.24 -7.20 0.21
CA ARG A 306 14.70 -6.73 -1.11
C ARG A 306 16.01 -7.38 -1.53
N ALA A 307 16.96 -7.53 -0.60
CA ALA A 307 18.23 -8.20 -0.87
C ALA A 307 18.03 -9.68 -1.23
N PHE A 308 17.08 -10.37 -0.59
CA PHE A 308 16.73 -11.75 -0.92
C PHE A 308 16.19 -11.87 -2.35
N TYR A 309 15.20 -11.07 -2.73
CA TYR A 309 14.64 -11.14 -4.09
C TYR A 309 15.58 -10.60 -5.16
N GLU A 310 16.44 -9.62 -4.84
CA GLU A 310 17.46 -9.18 -5.79
C GLU A 310 18.42 -10.32 -6.16
N LYS A 311 18.80 -11.14 -5.18
CA LYS A 311 19.59 -12.36 -5.44
C LYS A 311 18.78 -13.45 -6.16
N LYS A 312 17.50 -13.63 -5.80
CA LYS A 312 16.64 -14.71 -6.31
C LYS A 312 16.14 -14.49 -7.73
N VAL A 313 15.70 -13.27 -8.05
CA VAL A 313 15.05 -12.94 -9.34
C VAL A 313 15.71 -11.78 -10.06
N GLY A 314 16.76 -11.17 -9.50
CA GLY A 314 17.51 -10.09 -10.15
C GLY A 314 16.92 -8.70 -9.96
N PHE A 315 15.86 -8.55 -9.15
CA PHE A 315 15.17 -7.29 -8.86
C PHE A 315 14.86 -7.15 -7.36
N PRO A 316 14.93 -5.93 -6.79
CA PRO A 316 14.62 -5.68 -5.38
C PRO A 316 13.10 -5.63 -5.13
N LEU A 317 12.42 -6.74 -5.41
CA LEU A 317 11.04 -6.98 -4.99
C LEU A 317 11.02 -7.03 -3.46
N ASP A 318 10.10 -6.31 -2.84
CA ASP A 318 9.91 -6.36 -1.40
C ASP A 318 8.61 -7.09 -1.08
N ALA A 319 8.71 -8.28 -0.47
CA ALA A 319 7.55 -9.03 -0.03
C ALA A 319 6.73 -8.32 1.07
N LEU A 320 7.32 -7.38 1.81
CA LEU A 320 6.60 -6.53 2.78
C LEU A 320 5.97 -5.30 2.11
N GLY A 321 6.29 -5.06 0.84
CA GLY A 321 5.93 -3.86 0.11
C GLY A 321 6.85 -2.68 0.40
N ALA A 322 6.45 -1.49 -0.01
CA ALA A 322 7.15 -0.26 0.29
C ALA A 322 7.22 0.04 1.80
N HIS A 323 8.30 0.67 2.24
CA HIS A 323 8.49 1.09 3.62
C HIS A 323 7.77 2.43 3.92
N ARG A 324 7.78 3.38 2.97
CA ARG A 324 7.07 4.67 3.10
C ARG A 324 6.00 4.85 2.03
N ASP A 325 5.01 5.67 2.36
CA ASP A 325 3.94 6.07 1.44
C ASP A 325 4.43 6.97 0.31
N VAL A 326 3.68 6.99 -0.80
CA VAL A 326 3.86 7.97 -1.88
C VAL A 326 3.53 9.36 -1.34
N ARG A 327 4.37 10.35 -1.68
CA ARG A 327 4.19 11.73 -1.25
C ARG A 327 3.89 12.64 -2.42
N SER A 328 3.31 13.80 -2.12
CA SER A 328 3.24 14.89 -3.10
C SER A 328 4.65 15.43 -3.36
N GLY A 329 5.00 15.56 -4.63
CA GLY A 329 6.22 16.19 -5.10
C GLY A 329 6.16 17.72 -4.98
N ASN A 330 7.17 18.38 -5.54
CA ASN A 330 7.28 19.83 -5.46
C ASN A 330 6.68 20.57 -6.67
N THR A 331 6.42 19.88 -7.79
CA THR A 331 5.93 20.52 -9.02
C THR A 331 4.61 19.91 -9.54
N PRO A 332 3.77 20.67 -10.26
CA PRO A 332 3.85 22.13 -10.34
C PRO A 332 3.67 22.78 -8.97
N ASP A 333 4.38 23.88 -8.75
CA ASP A 333 4.14 24.73 -7.59
C ASP A 333 2.85 25.55 -7.76
N GLY A 334 2.33 26.16 -6.69
CA GLY A 334 1.08 26.93 -6.73
C GLY A 334 -0.22 26.12 -6.56
N VAL A 335 -0.13 24.79 -6.48
CA VAL A 335 -1.29 23.90 -6.18
C VAL A 335 -1.07 23.13 -4.87
N PRO A 336 -2.09 22.52 -4.22
CA PRO A 336 -1.91 21.83 -2.94
C PRO A 336 -0.83 20.74 -2.95
N LYS A 337 -0.05 20.63 -1.86
CA LYS A 337 1.02 19.63 -1.68
C LYS A 337 0.52 18.38 -0.94
N GLN A 338 -0.67 17.92 -1.29
CA GLN A 338 -1.35 16.80 -0.63
C GLN A 338 -2.33 16.14 -1.60
N LEU A 339 -2.88 14.98 -1.21
CA LEU A 339 -4.02 14.40 -1.92
C LEU A 339 -5.23 15.31 -1.76
N CYS A 340 -5.81 15.74 -2.88
CA CYS A 340 -7.07 16.49 -2.90
C CYS A 340 -8.22 15.52 -3.15
N ALA A 341 -9.39 15.80 -2.53
CA ALA A 341 -10.60 15.02 -2.75
C ALA A 341 -11.45 15.66 -3.85
N TYR A 342 -11.84 14.85 -4.83
CA TYR A 342 -12.71 15.20 -5.95
C TYR A 342 -14.00 14.39 -5.77
N LYS A 343 -15.12 15.09 -5.56
CA LYS A 343 -16.42 14.48 -5.30
C LYS A 343 -17.26 14.51 -6.58
N PRO A 344 -18.14 13.52 -6.80
CA PRO A 344 -19.10 13.59 -7.90
C PRO A 344 -19.90 14.90 -7.84
N ILE A 345 -20.08 15.55 -8.99
CA ILE A 345 -20.85 16.81 -9.15
C ILE A 345 -22.24 16.51 -9.69
#